data_AF-A0A1F6VIJ4-F1
#
_entry.id   AF-A0A1F6VIJ4-F1
#
_cell.length_a   1.000
_cell.length_b   1.000
_cell.length_c   1.000
_cell.angle_alpha   90.00
_cell.angle_beta   90.00
_cell.angle_gamma   90.00
#
_symmetry.space_group_name_H-M   'P 1'
#
loop_
_entity.id
_entity.type
_entity.pdbx_description
1 polymer ?
#
loop_
_entity_poly.entity_id
_entity_poly.type
_entity_poly.pdbx_seq_one_letter_code
_entity_poly.pdbx_strand_id
1 'polypeptide(L)' 'MEIIGAAARRVSEKFRREHEAIPWRGIIGLRNIIAHEYGELDHNRLYTVAREGVPELIRTLEQILGKKKR' A
#
# COMPACT_ATOMS: atom_id res chain seq x y z
N MET A 1 8.01 -4.76 -2.03
CA MET A 1 7.32 -3.57 -1.47
C MET A 1 7.73 -2.25 -2.11
N GLU A 2 8.98 -2.10 -2.55
CA GLU A 2 9.45 -0.89 -3.24
C GLU A 2 8.62 -0.51 -4.48
N ILE A 3 8.21 -1.50 -5.28
CA ILE A 3 7.42 -1.28 -6.50
C ILE A 3 6.04 -0.67 -6.19
N ILE A 4 5.35 -1.18 -5.17
CA ILE A 4 4.02 -0.70 -4.77
C ILE A 4 4.11 0.73 -4.24
N GLY A 5 5.10 1.02 -3.38
CA GLY A 5 5.31 2.36 -2.86
C GLY A 5 5.68 3.38 -3.95
N ALA A 6 6.54 2.98 -4.91
CA ALA A 6 6.90 3.81 -6.06
C ALA A 6 5.69 4.08 -6.97
N ALA A 7 4.85 3.08 -7.22
CA ALA A 7 3.62 3.24 -7.99
C ALA A 7 2.63 4.16 -7.27
N ALA A 8 2.43 4.00 -5.97
CA ALA A 8 1.57 4.85 -5.15
C ALA A 8 2.02 6.32 -5.15
N ARG A 9 3.33 6.59 -5.20
CA ARG A 9 3.89 7.95 -5.30
C ARG A 9 3.56 8.63 -6.64
N ARG A 10 3.39 7.85 -7.70
CA ARG A 10 3.04 8.36 -9.05
C ARG A 10 1.55 8.63 -9.22
N VAL A 11 0.70 8.20 -8.29
CA VAL A 11 -0.73 8.50 -8.29
C VAL A 11 -0.92 10.01 -8.05
N SER A 12 -1.77 10.64 -8.85
CA SER A 12 -2.01 12.09 -8.77
C SER A 12 -2.51 12.50 -7.38
N GLU A 13 -2.13 13.70 -6.93
CA GLU A 13 -2.59 14.22 -5.63
C GLU A 13 -4.11 14.36 -5.58
N LYS A 14 -4.74 14.73 -6.70
CA LYS A 14 -6.19 14.80 -6.83
C LYS A 14 -6.83 13.45 -6.48
N PHE A 15 -6.38 12.36 -7.09
CA PHE A 15 -6.92 11.03 -6.83
C PHE A 15 -6.65 10.57 -5.39
N ARG A 16 -5.45 10.87 -4.85
CA ARG A 16 -5.12 10.54 -3.46
C ARG A 16 -6.04 11.27 -2.47
N ARG A 17 -6.39 12.53 -2.74
CA ARG A 17 -7.34 13.33 -1.94
C ARG A 17 -8.80 12.91 -2.12
N GLU A 18 -9.18 12.41 -3.28
CA GLU A 18 -10.53 11.86 -3.49
C GLU A 18 -10.71 10.52 -2.79
N HIS A 19 -9.60 9.82 -2.49
CA HIS A 19 -9.60 8.50 -1.86
C HIS A 19 -8.73 8.47 -0.58
N GLU A 20 -8.99 9.36 0.37
CA GLU A 20 -8.24 9.46 1.64
C GLU A 20 -8.40 8.24 2.56
N ALA A 21 -9.43 7.42 2.34
CA ALA A 21 -9.61 6.14 3.02
C ALA A 21 -8.45 5.16 2.75
N ILE A 22 -7.72 5.34 1.64
CA ILE A 22 -6.51 4.57 1.36
C ILE A 22 -5.33 5.23 2.09
N PRO A 23 -4.54 4.49 2.89
CA PRO A 23 -3.41 5.05 3.65
C PRO A 23 -2.18 5.31 2.75
N TRP A 24 -2.30 6.26 1.81
CA TRP A 24 -1.30 6.55 0.78
C TRP A 24 0.11 6.80 1.33
N ARG A 25 0.22 7.56 2.42
CA ARG A 25 1.52 7.84 3.06
C ARG A 25 2.19 6.57 3.58
N GLY A 26 1.41 5.64 4.16
CA GLY A 26 1.90 4.35 4.62
C GLY A 26 2.34 3.46 3.45
N ILE A 27 1.58 3.46 2.36
CA ILE A 27 1.91 2.68 1.16
C ILE A 27 3.17 3.22 0.47
N ILE A 28 3.32 4.54 0.36
CA ILE A 28 4.55 5.17 -0.17
C ILE A 28 5.74 4.89 0.75
N GLY A 29 5.51 4.90 2.07
CA GLY A 29 6.49 4.63 3.12
C GLY A 29 6.83 3.16 3.33
N LEU A 30 6.30 2.23 2.53
CA LEU A 30 6.57 0.79 2.66
C LEU A 30 8.05 0.42 2.54
N ARG A 31 8.84 1.25 1.87
CA ARG A 31 10.31 1.13 1.82
C ARG A 31 10.94 1.32 3.20
N ASN A 32 10.35 2.15 4.06
CA ASN A 32 10.87 2.46 5.39
C ASN A 32 10.57 1.33 6.40
N ILE A 33 9.50 0.56 6.20
CA ILE A 33 9.23 -0.65 6.99
C ILE A 33 10.36 -1.68 6.84
N ILE A 34 11.03 -1.72 5.68
CA ILE A 34 12.15 -2.62 5.42
C ILE A 34 13.49 -2.01 5.88
N ALA A 35 13.61 -0.68 5.89
CA ALA A 35 14.89 0.01 6.08
C ALA A 35 15.14 0.57 7.50
N HIS A 36 14.10 0.78 8.32
CA HIS A 36 14.24 1.51 9.59
C HIS A 36 14.53 0.64 10.83
N GLU A 37 14.54 -0.69 10.70
CA GLU A 37 14.76 -1.59 11.84
C GLU A 37 15.80 -2.67 11.54
N TYR A 38 17.07 -2.27 11.48
CA TYR A 38 18.21 -3.19 11.65
C TYR A 38 18.39 -3.63 13.14
N GLY A 39 17.30 -3.72 13.91
CA GLY A 39 17.30 -4.08 15.33
C GLY A 39 16.31 -5.20 15.66
N GLU A 40 15.05 -5.06 15.24
CA GLU A 40 14.04 -6.10 15.29
C GLU A 40 13.25 -6.02 14.00
N LEU A 41 13.65 -6.80 13.01
CA LEU A 41 12.92 -6.89 11.76
C LEU A 41 11.55 -7.50 12.14
N ASP A 42 10.50 -6.67 12.23
CA ASP A 42 9.14 -7.10 12.56
C ASP A 42 8.56 -7.86 11.35
N HIS A 43 9.07 -9.08 11.16
CA HIS A 43 8.67 -10.00 10.12
C HIS A 43 7.18 -10.27 10.19
N ASN A 44 6.58 -10.22 11.37
CA ASN A 44 5.14 -10.38 11.55
C ASN A 44 4.38 -9.22 10.91
N ARG A 45 4.84 -7.98 11.10
CA ARG A 45 4.25 -6.82 10.45
C ARG A 45 4.45 -6.85 8.94
N LEU A 46 5.64 -7.20 8.45
CA LEU A 46 5.86 -7.36 7.01
C LEU A 46 4.97 -8.44 6.41
N TYR A 47 4.87 -9.60 7.08
CA TYR A 47 4.02 -10.71 6.69
C TYR A 47 2.55 -10.30 6.66
N THR A 48 2.07 -9.61 7.70
CA THR A 48 0.70 -9.09 7.79
C THR A 48 0.39 -8.12 6.66
N VAL A 49 1.26 -7.14 6.41
CA VAL A 49 1.03 -6.18 5.33
C VAL A 49 1.05 -6.88 3.96
N ALA A 50 1.92 -7.86 3.75
CA ALA A 50 1.97 -8.62 2.50
C ALA A 50 0.75 -9.54 2.31
N ARG A 51 0.29 -10.21 3.38
CA ARG A 51 -0.80 -11.19 3.34
C ARG A 51 -2.19 -10.56 3.39
N GLU A 52 -2.35 -9.47 4.12
CA GLU A 52 -3.66 -8.87 4.41
C GLU A 52 -3.77 -7.49 3.77
N GLY A 53 -2.79 -6.62 4.02
CA GLY A 53 -2.81 -5.23 3.54
C GLY A 53 -2.77 -5.11 2.02
N VAL A 54 -1.93 -5.88 1.33
CA VAL A 54 -1.85 -5.84 -0.15
C VAL A 54 -3.14 -6.35 -0.81
N PRO A 55 -3.70 -7.52 -0.43
CA PRO A 55 -4.99 -7.97 -0.98
C PRO A 55 -6.17 -7.07 -0.65
N GLU A 56 -6.19 -6.42 0.52
CA GLU A 56 -7.18 -5.40 0.85
C GLU A 56 -7.05 -4.18 -0.07
N LEU A 57 -5.84 -3.65 -0.25
CA LEU A 57 -5.58 -2.54 -1.15
C LEU A 57 -6.03 -2.84 -2.58
N ILE A 58 -5.76 -4.06 -3.09
CA ILE A 58 -6.22 -4.48 -4.42
C ILE A 58 -7.75 -4.43 -4.50
N ARG A 59 -8.46 -5.00 -3.52
CA ARG A 59 -9.93 -5.01 -3.50
C ARG A 59 -10.51 -3.61 -3.51
N THR A 60 -9.96 -2.70 -2.69
CA THR A 60 -10.39 -1.30 -2.65
C THR A 60 -10.17 -0.60 -3.99
N LEU A 61 -9.01 -0.82 -4.62
CA LEU A 61 -8.73 -0.26 -5.94
C LEU A 61 -9.63 -0.84 -7.04
N GLU A 62 -9.94 -2.13 -7.00
CA GLU A 62 -10.88 -2.76 -7.95
C GLU A 62 -12.28 -2.17 -7.84
N GLN A 63 -12.75 -1.89 -6.62
CA GLN A 63 -14.03 -1.23 -6.36
C GLN A 63 -14.04 0.20 -6.92
N ILE A 64 -12.98 0.98 -6.66
CA ILE A 64 -12.86 2.36 -7.16
C ILE A 64 -12.81 2.40 -8.69
N LEU A 65 -12.06 1.47 -9.31
CA LEU A 65 -11.91 1.39 -10.76
C LEU A 65 -13.09 0.71 -11.47
N GLY A 66 -14.09 0.24 -10.71
CA GLY A 66 -15.26 -0.46 -11.27
C GLY A 66 -14.92 -1.75 -12.00
N LYS A 67 -13.76 -2.37 -11.72
CA LYS A 67 -13.41 -3.66 -12.33
C LYS A 67 -14.25 -4.76 -11.68
N LYS A 68 -15.37 -5.11 -12.33
CA LYS A 68 -16.05 -6.40 -12.10
C LYS A 68 -15.01 -7.51 -12.24
N LYS A 69 -14.86 -8.34 -11.20
CA LYS A 69 -14.21 -9.65 -11.32
C LYS A 69 -14.83 -10.36 -12.53
N ARG A 70 -14.00 -10.59 -13.55
CA ARG A 70 -14.32 -11.46 -14.68
C ARG A 70 -13.94 -12.88 -14.32
#